data_AF-A0A7C5N4Z5-F1
#
_entry.id   AF-A0A7C5N4Z5-F1
#
_cell.length_a   1.000
_cell.length_b   1.000
_cell.length_c   1.000
_cell.angle_alpha   90.00
_cell.angle_beta   90.00
_cell.angle_gamma   90.00
#
_symmetry.space_group_name_H-M   'P 1'
#
loop_
_entity.id
_entity.type
_entity.pdbx_description
1 polymer ?
#
loop_
_entity_poly.entity_id
_entity_poly.type
_entity_poly.pdbx_seq_one_letter_code
_entity_poly.pdbx_strand_id
1 'polypeptide(L)'
;MTRPTWRRRLVALAAVLTATAAASLTLVACLDDPLGPTESVCPDRQAFKLFVSPLVERRCGTLDCHGHDQRWFRLYGELGLRHPDELNQSGGDATTDLELEANYRSICSSEPNKISEVTQDPGGQSVNQLLLVRKARGIERHKGGKVLEAFDDADLCIVGWLRGDNPKSVRSACQKALDLLPDKVELPPVP
;
A
#
# COMPACT_ATOMS: atom_id res chain seq x y z
N MET A 1 -46.69 -53.69 12.10
CA MET A 1 -45.40 -53.31 12.73
C MET A 1 -45.20 -51.81 12.58
N THR A 2 -45.59 -51.02 13.58
CA THR A 2 -45.45 -49.56 13.58
C THR A 2 -44.02 -49.18 13.97
N ARG A 3 -43.33 -48.40 13.14
CA ARG A 3 -41.95 -47.97 13.44
C ARG A 3 -41.96 -47.08 14.69
N PRO A 4 -41.02 -47.28 15.64
CA PRO A 4 -41.02 -46.53 16.89
C PRO A 4 -40.82 -45.03 16.66
N THR A 5 -41.73 -44.22 17.18
CA THR A 5 -41.75 -42.75 17.02
C THR A 5 -40.56 -42.05 17.66
N TRP A 6 -39.85 -42.70 18.60
CA TRP A 6 -38.67 -42.15 19.27
C TRP A 6 -37.47 -41.96 18.33
N ARG A 7 -37.30 -42.82 17.32
CA ARG A 7 -36.21 -42.68 16.33
C ARG A 7 -36.35 -41.43 15.47
N ARG A 8 -37.59 -41.03 15.14
CA ARG A 8 -37.87 -39.80 14.38
C ARG A 8 -37.58 -38.54 15.19
N ARG A 9 -37.86 -38.57 16.50
CA ARG A 9 -37.57 -37.46 17.43
C ARG A 9 -36.05 -37.26 17.63
N LEU A 10 -35.28 -38.34 17.75
CA LEU A 10 -33.83 -38.26 17.89
C LEU A 10 -33.14 -37.72 16.63
N VAL A 11 -33.58 -38.13 15.44
CA VAL A 11 -33.02 -37.62 14.17
C VAL A 11 -33.34 -36.13 13.99
N ALA A 12 -34.56 -35.70 14.33
CA ALA A 12 -34.93 -34.28 14.25
C ALA A 12 -34.12 -33.42 15.24
N LEU A 13 -33.89 -33.88 16.47
CA LEU A 13 -33.07 -33.18 17.45
C LEU A 13 -31.60 -33.08 17.00
N ALA A 14 -31.03 -34.16 16.46
CA ALA A 14 -29.66 -34.15 15.94
C ALA A 14 -29.49 -33.18 14.75
N ALA A 15 -30.49 -33.11 13.86
CA ALA A 15 -30.49 -32.18 12.73
C ALA A 15 -30.58 -30.71 13.17
N VAL A 16 -31.40 -30.40 14.18
CA VAL A 16 -31.50 -29.04 14.73
C VAL A 16 -30.19 -28.63 15.42
N LEU A 17 -29.58 -29.53 16.20
CA LEU A 17 -28.32 -29.25 16.90
C LEU A 17 -27.13 -29.04 15.94
N THR A 18 -27.10 -29.76 14.82
CA THR A 18 -26.06 -29.57 13.79
C THR A 18 -26.27 -28.28 12.99
N ALA A 19 -27.52 -27.93 12.68
CA ALA A 19 -27.84 -26.67 12.00
C ALA A 19 -27.53 -25.43 12.87
N THR A 20 -27.82 -25.48 14.17
CA THR A 20 -27.46 -24.38 15.07
C THR A 20 -25.95 -24.26 15.26
N ALA A 21 -25.23 -25.36 15.41
CA ALA A 21 -23.76 -25.33 15.51
C ALA A 21 -23.10 -24.76 14.25
N ALA A 22 -23.56 -25.14 13.06
CA ALA A 22 -23.03 -24.60 11.80
C ALA A 22 -23.29 -23.10 11.65
N ALA A 23 -24.47 -22.61 12.05
CA ALA A 23 -24.81 -21.19 12.03
C ALA A 23 -23.97 -20.36 13.02
N SER A 24 -23.61 -20.93 14.17
CA SER A 24 -22.72 -20.27 15.14
C SER A 24 -21.29 -20.11 14.62
N LEU A 25 -20.76 -21.10 13.89
CA LEU A 25 -19.40 -21.01 13.34
C LEU A 25 -19.27 -19.94 12.24
N THR A 26 -20.32 -19.67 11.47
CA THR A 26 -20.29 -18.62 10.44
C THR A 26 -20.28 -17.21 10.99
N LEU A 27 -20.75 -16.99 12.22
CA LEU A 27 -20.78 -15.66 12.85
C LEU A 27 -19.41 -15.25 13.43
N VAL A 28 -18.55 -16.21 13.77
CA VAL A 28 -17.21 -15.92 14.34
C VAL A 28 -16.20 -15.55 13.26
N ALA A 29 -16.42 -15.93 12.01
CA ALA A 29 -15.51 -15.63 10.91
C ALA A 29 -15.46 -14.13 10.52
N CYS A 30 -16.45 -13.34 10.95
CA CYS A 30 -16.50 -11.89 10.73
C CYS A 30 -16.21 -11.07 12.01
N LEU A 31 -15.88 -11.74 13.12
CA LEU A 31 -15.39 -11.01 14.29
C LEU A 31 -13.98 -10.52 13.98
N ASP A 32 -13.75 -9.23 14.20
CA ASP A 32 -12.44 -8.60 14.04
C ASP A 32 -11.36 -9.46 14.70
N ASP A 33 -10.22 -9.61 14.02
CA ASP A 33 -9.08 -10.36 14.53
C ASP A 33 -8.73 -9.80 15.92
N PRO A 34 -8.82 -10.60 17.01
CA PRO A 34 -8.49 -10.13 18.35
C PRO A 34 -7.01 -9.73 18.48
N LEU A 35 -6.17 -10.07 17.50
CA LEU A 35 -4.77 -9.62 17.41
C LEU A 35 -4.64 -8.23 16.76
N GLY A 36 -5.74 -7.65 16.24
CA GLY A 36 -5.73 -6.42 15.46
C GLY A 36 -5.09 -6.63 14.08
N PRO A 37 -5.19 -5.64 13.17
CA PRO A 37 -4.39 -5.67 11.96
C PRO A 37 -2.91 -5.74 12.36
N THR A 38 -2.21 -6.78 11.92
CA THR A 38 -0.75 -6.82 12.06
C THR A 38 -0.21 -5.59 11.36
N GLU A 39 0.45 -4.72 12.10
CA GLU A 39 1.08 -3.53 11.54
C GLU A 39 2.06 -4.00 10.47
N SER A 40 1.77 -3.69 9.21
CA SER A 40 2.61 -4.12 8.10
C SER A 40 3.99 -3.52 8.30
N VAL A 41 5.02 -4.37 8.45
CA VAL A 41 6.42 -3.93 8.53
C VAL A 41 6.72 -3.14 7.26
N CYS A 42 6.90 -1.84 7.41
CA CYS A 42 7.13 -0.90 6.32
C CYS A 42 8.10 0.18 6.81
N PRO A 43 8.84 0.85 5.90
CA PRO A 43 9.83 1.85 6.31
C PRO A 43 9.20 3.10 6.93
N ASP A 44 10.05 4.01 7.39
CA ASP A 44 9.65 5.19 8.15
C ASP A 44 8.50 5.98 7.49
N ARG A 45 7.35 5.98 8.17
CA ARG A 45 6.11 6.61 7.72
C ARG A 45 6.26 8.11 7.58
N GLN A 46 6.99 8.76 8.48
CA GLN A 46 7.13 10.22 8.44
C GLN A 46 8.00 10.67 7.26
N ALA A 47 9.13 10.01 7.01
CA ALA A 47 9.98 10.23 5.85
C ALA A 47 9.22 9.97 4.55
N PHE A 48 8.34 8.96 4.51
CA PHE A 48 7.47 8.75 3.36
C PHE A 48 6.61 9.98 3.08
N LYS A 49 5.81 10.40 4.07
CA LYS A 49 4.87 11.51 3.92
C LYS A 49 5.56 12.81 3.55
N LEU A 50 6.69 13.11 4.18
CA LEU A 50 7.38 14.38 4.02
C LEU A 50 8.25 14.45 2.76
N PHE A 51 8.88 13.36 2.34
CA PHE A 51 9.94 13.40 1.32
C PHE A 51 9.65 12.57 0.08
N VAL A 52 9.06 11.38 0.26
CA VAL A 52 8.92 10.38 -0.81
C VAL A 52 7.60 10.55 -1.56
N SER A 53 6.50 10.77 -0.83
CA SER A 53 5.16 10.93 -1.39
C SER A 53 5.09 12.00 -2.49
N PRO A 54 5.67 13.21 -2.33
CA PRO A 54 5.63 14.24 -3.38
C PRO A 54 6.27 13.81 -4.71
N LEU A 55 7.33 12.99 -4.65
CA LEU A 55 8.00 12.46 -5.84
C LEU A 55 7.22 11.29 -6.44
N VAL A 56 6.72 10.38 -5.60
CA VAL A 56 5.91 9.23 -6.03
C VAL A 56 4.65 9.71 -6.75
N GLU A 57 3.98 10.73 -6.23
CA GLU A 57 2.80 11.33 -6.87
C GLU A 57 3.12 11.87 -8.27
N ARG A 58 4.20 12.64 -8.44
CA ARG A 58 4.59 13.22 -9.74
C ARG A 58 5.00 12.18 -10.77
N ARG A 59 5.63 11.09 -10.33
CA ARG A 59 6.14 10.03 -11.22
C ARG A 59 5.10 8.95 -11.52
N CYS A 60 4.19 8.69 -10.59
CA CYS A 60 3.31 7.53 -10.64
C CYS A 60 1.82 7.87 -10.43
N GLY A 61 1.50 8.97 -9.75
CA GLY A 61 0.17 9.30 -9.24
C GLY A 61 -0.70 10.14 -10.17
N THR A 62 -0.32 10.37 -11.42
CA THR A 62 -1.18 11.08 -12.38
C THR A 62 -2.39 10.24 -12.80
N LEU A 63 -3.44 10.90 -13.32
CA LEU A 63 -4.68 10.27 -13.82
C LEU A 63 -4.44 9.17 -14.88
N ASP A 64 -3.38 9.27 -15.68
CA ASP A 64 -3.04 8.25 -16.70
C ASP A 64 -2.38 7.00 -16.08
N CYS A 65 -1.79 7.16 -14.90
CA CYS A 65 -1.00 6.16 -14.19
C CYS A 65 -1.80 5.56 -13.01
N HIS A 66 -1.39 5.81 -11.77
CA HIS A 66 -1.96 5.25 -10.54
C HIS A 66 -2.91 6.21 -9.80
N GLY A 67 -3.07 7.43 -10.30
CA GLY A 67 -4.08 8.38 -9.82
C GLY A 67 -5.47 8.11 -10.38
N HIS A 68 -5.90 6.86 -10.49
CA HIS A 68 -7.17 6.49 -11.12
C HIS A 68 -7.83 5.29 -10.41
N ASP A 69 -9.16 5.29 -10.30
CA ASP A 69 -9.95 4.33 -9.51
C ASP A 69 -9.89 2.87 -10.03
N GLN A 70 -9.76 2.69 -11.34
CA GLN A 70 -9.55 1.41 -12.03
C GLN A 70 -8.16 0.79 -11.84
N ARG A 71 -7.26 1.42 -11.06
CA ARG A 71 -5.96 0.82 -10.72
C ARG A 71 -6.04 0.13 -9.38
N TRP A 72 -5.38 -1.02 -9.28
CA TRP A 72 -5.26 -1.79 -8.04
C TRP A 72 -4.27 -1.12 -7.06
N PHE A 73 -3.10 -0.73 -7.55
CA PHE A 73 -2.18 0.19 -6.85
C PHE A 73 -2.68 1.61 -7.11
N ARG A 74 -3.12 2.29 -6.06
CA ARG A 74 -3.73 3.63 -6.14
C ARG A 74 -2.88 4.61 -5.37
N LEU A 75 -2.69 5.77 -5.99
CA LEU A 75 -2.06 6.92 -5.38
C LEU A 75 -3.04 8.08 -5.46
N TYR A 76 -3.20 8.77 -4.35
CA TYR A 76 -4.04 9.95 -4.23
C TYR A 76 -3.19 11.21 -4.17
N GLY A 77 -3.73 12.33 -4.64
CA GLY A 77 -3.09 13.63 -4.49
C GLY A 77 -3.50 14.68 -5.50
N GLU A 78 -2.79 15.79 -5.48
CA GLU A 78 -2.97 16.97 -6.33
C GLU A 78 -3.05 16.63 -7.82
N LEU A 79 -2.19 15.74 -8.31
CA LEU A 79 -2.06 15.40 -9.73
C LEU A 79 -2.96 14.26 -10.21
N GLY A 80 -3.76 13.68 -9.31
CA GLY A 80 -4.47 12.42 -9.54
C GLY A 80 -5.87 12.37 -8.94
N LEU A 81 -6.32 11.14 -8.71
CA LEU A 81 -7.54 10.82 -7.96
C LEU A 81 -7.42 11.36 -6.53
N ARG A 82 -8.49 11.94 -5.99
CA ARG A 82 -8.54 12.30 -4.56
C ARG A 82 -9.07 11.17 -3.72
N HIS A 83 -8.79 11.18 -2.41
CA HIS A 83 -9.35 10.18 -1.51
C HIS A 83 -10.90 10.11 -1.63
N PRO A 84 -11.53 8.92 -1.52
CA PRO A 84 -12.99 8.80 -1.60
C PRO A 84 -13.76 9.62 -0.57
N ASP A 85 -13.18 9.77 0.63
CA ASP A 85 -13.73 10.62 1.70
C ASP A 85 -13.61 12.12 1.39
N GLU A 86 -12.84 12.49 0.36
CA GLU A 86 -12.66 13.84 -0.19
C GLU A 86 -13.36 13.99 -1.55
N LEU A 87 -14.46 13.25 -1.75
CA LEU A 87 -15.36 13.32 -2.92
C LEU A 87 -14.73 12.91 -4.27
N ASN A 88 -13.51 12.35 -4.29
CA ASN A 88 -12.79 11.96 -5.51
C ASN A 88 -12.60 13.10 -6.55
N GLN A 89 -12.62 14.38 -6.14
CA GLN A 89 -12.51 15.51 -7.07
C GLN A 89 -11.05 15.82 -7.42
N SER A 90 -10.55 15.28 -8.53
CA SER A 90 -9.15 15.49 -8.95
C SER A 90 -8.78 16.97 -9.13
N GLY A 91 -7.54 17.32 -8.74
CA GLY A 91 -6.87 18.57 -9.12
C GLY A 91 -6.84 19.68 -8.07
N GLY A 92 -5.76 20.49 -8.15
CA GLY A 92 -5.70 21.87 -7.67
C GLY A 92 -5.23 22.07 -6.23
N ASP A 93 -5.69 21.23 -5.30
CA ASP A 93 -5.33 21.35 -3.89
C ASP A 93 -4.15 20.44 -3.53
N ALA A 94 -3.32 20.91 -2.58
CA ALA A 94 -2.23 20.12 -2.04
C ALA A 94 -2.73 18.76 -1.51
N THR A 95 -1.90 17.74 -1.69
CA THR A 95 -2.18 16.38 -1.20
C THR A 95 -2.37 16.39 0.31
N THR A 96 -3.49 15.86 0.79
CA THR A 96 -3.86 15.94 2.20
C THR A 96 -3.16 14.89 3.05
N ASP A 97 -3.20 15.08 4.36
CA ASP A 97 -2.60 14.13 5.30
C ASP A 97 -3.28 12.74 5.26
N LEU A 98 -4.57 12.71 4.91
CA LEU A 98 -5.36 11.49 4.67
C LEU A 98 -4.86 10.76 3.42
N GLU A 99 -4.60 11.49 2.34
CA GLU A 99 -4.08 10.94 1.09
C GLU A 99 -2.65 10.44 1.23
N LEU A 100 -1.80 11.20 1.91
CA LEU A 100 -0.43 10.78 2.25
C LEU A 100 -0.44 9.46 3.02
N GLU A 101 -1.38 9.30 3.96
CA GLU A 101 -1.55 8.06 4.71
C GLU A 101 -2.04 6.90 3.85
N ALA A 102 -3.03 7.15 2.98
CA ALA A 102 -3.54 6.14 2.06
C ALA A 102 -2.47 5.68 1.07
N ASN A 103 -1.62 6.60 0.58
CA ASN A 103 -0.51 6.30 -0.32
C ASN A 103 0.55 5.44 0.37
N TYR A 104 0.92 5.79 1.61
CA TYR A 104 1.83 4.99 2.42
C TYR A 104 1.33 3.56 2.52
N ARG A 105 0.07 3.37 2.94
CA ARG A 105 -0.56 2.04 3.05
C ARG A 105 -0.65 1.32 1.72
N SER A 106 -0.92 2.02 0.61
CA SER A 106 -1.01 1.39 -0.71
C SER A 106 0.34 0.82 -1.13
N ILE A 107 1.44 1.51 -0.85
CA ILE A 107 2.79 0.98 -1.11
C ILE A 107 3.05 -0.20 -0.18
N CYS A 108 2.89 -0.03 1.14
CA CYS A 108 3.17 -1.08 2.14
C CYS A 108 2.37 -2.38 1.92
N SER A 109 1.16 -2.28 1.35
CA SER A 109 0.28 -3.42 1.10
C SER A 109 0.39 -4.00 -0.32
N SER A 110 1.18 -3.40 -1.21
CA SER A 110 1.31 -3.87 -2.59
C SER A 110 1.97 -5.25 -2.69
N GLU A 111 3.00 -5.50 -1.87
CA GLU A 111 3.77 -6.74 -1.82
C GLU A 111 4.18 -7.05 -0.36
N PRO A 112 3.22 -7.31 0.56
CA PRO A 112 3.46 -7.22 2.01
C PRO A 112 4.60 -8.13 2.49
N ASN A 113 4.68 -9.36 1.98
CA ASN A 113 5.75 -10.30 2.32
C ASN A 113 7.13 -9.81 1.83
N LYS A 114 7.19 -9.20 0.64
CA LYS A 114 8.44 -8.70 0.07
C LYS A 114 8.86 -7.37 0.70
N ILE A 115 7.92 -6.50 1.03
CA ILE A 115 8.21 -5.26 1.76
C ILE A 115 8.76 -5.60 3.15
N SER A 116 8.17 -6.58 3.84
CA SER A 116 8.73 -7.08 5.11
C SER A 116 10.14 -7.65 4.94
N GLU A 117 10.43 -8.41 3.87
CA GLU A 117 11.76 -8.92 3.56
C GLU A 117 12.76 -7.76 3.36
N VAL A 118 12.37 -6.73 2.62
CA VAL A 118 13.21 -5.57 2.32
C VAL A 118 13.53 -4.75 3.56
N THR A 119 12.55 -4.47 4.41
CA THR A 119 12.76 -3.71 5.64
C THR A 119 13.63 -4.47 6.65
N GLN A 120 13.71 -5.79 6.54
CA GLN A 120 14.51 -6.63 7.44
C GLN A 120 15.88 -7.03 6.85
N ASP A 121 16.19 -6.65 5.61
CA ASP A 121 17.43 -7.00 4.91
C ASP A 121 18.56 -5.99 5.21
N PRO A 122 19.57 -6.34 6.02
CA PRO A 122 20.66 -5.42 6.37
C PRO A 122 21.51 -4.99 5.17
N GLY A 123 21.50 -5.76 4.07
CA GLY A 123 22.24 -5.44 2.84
C GLY A 123 21.42 -4.66 1.80
N GLY A 124 20.11 -4.50 2.04
CA GLY A 124 19.16 -3.79 1.17
C GLY A 124 19.10 -4.31 -0.27
N GLN A 125 19.57 -5.52 -0.55
CA GLN A 125 19.64 -6.07 -1.91
C GLN A 125 18.29 -6.61 -2.38
N SER A 126 17.49 -7.11 -1.44
CA SER A 126 16.13 -7.61 -1.67
C SER A 126 15.20 -6.56 -2.28
N VAL A 127 15.48 -5.26 -2.13
CA VAL A 127 14.68 -4.16 -2.71
C VAL A 127 14.56 -4.28 -4.23
N ASN A 128 15.57 -4.84 -4.89
CA ASN A 128 15.59 -5.05 -6.34
C ASN A 128 14.63 -6.17 -6.80
N GLN A 129 14.06 -6.93 -5.86
CA GLN A 129 13.06 -7.96 -6.13
C GLN A 129 11.63 -7.42 -6.11
N LEU A 130 11.38 -6.25 -5.49
CA LEU A 130 10.03 -5.65 -5.45
C LEU A 130 9.55 -5.37 -6.87
N LEU A 131 8.34 -5.86 -7.22
CA LEU A 131 7.68 -5.54 -8.48
C LEU A 131 7.52 -4.03 -8.65
N LEU A 132 7.25 -3.28 -7.56
CA LEU A 132 7.21 -1.82 -7.60
C LEU A 132 8.50 -1.23 -8.21
N VAL A 133 9.66 -1.63 -7.68
CA VAL A 133 10.98 -1.14 -8.14
C VAL A 133 11.30 -1.66 -9.54
N ARG A 134 11.07 -2.94 -9.80
CA ARG A 134 11.35 -3.56 -11.11
C ARG A 134 10.52 -2.95 -12.23
N LYS A 135 9.23 -2.67 -11.98
CA LYS A 135 8.35 -2.00 -12.94
C LYS A 135 8.74 -0.55 -13.14
N ALA A 136 9.04 0.18 -12.06
CA ALA A 136 9.47 1.57 -12.14
C ALA A 136 10.76 1.75 -12.95
N ARG A 137 11.72 0.83 -12.79
CA ARG A 137 12.99 0.80 -13.55
C ARG A 137 12.88 0.21 -14.96
N GLY A 138 11.69 -0.25 -15.37
CA GLY A 138 11.48 -0.87 -16.68
C GLY A 138 12.12 -2.25 -16.87
N ILE A 139 12.51 -2.92 -15.77
CA ILE A 139 12.99 -4.32 -15.78
C ILE A 139 11.81 -5.27 -16.01
N GLU A 140 10.66 -4.94 -15.43
CA GLU A 140 9.40 -5.65 -15.61
C GLU A 140 8.45 -4.81 -16.48
N ARG A 141 7.67 -5.46 -17.36
CA ARG A 141 6.77 -4.74 -18.26
C ARG A 141 5.74 -3.94 -17.46
N HIS A 142 5.59 -2.66 -17.81
CA HIS A 142 4.67 -1.74 -17.15
C HIS A 142 4.00 -0.83 -18.18
N LYS A 143 2.68 -0.59 -18.04
CA LYS A 143 1.91 0.28 -18.96
C LYS A 143 2.44 1.71 -18.97
N GLY A 144 2.87 2.24 -17.81
CA GLY A 144 3.47 3.56 -17.69
C GLY A 144 4.92 3.65 -18.20
N GLY A 145 5.49 2.54 -18.69
CA GLY A 145 6.89 2.49 -19.09
C GLY A 145 7.85 2.58 -17.90
N LYS A 146 9.07 3.01 -18.21
CA LYS A 146 10.14 3.26 -17.24
C LYS A 146 10.02 4.68 -16.72
N VAL A 147 9.97 4.82 -15.39
CA VAL A 147 9.83 6.11 -14.69
C VAL A 147 11.00 6.43 -13.76
N LEU A 148 11.90 5.46 -13.54
CA LEU A 148 13.14 5.61 -12.76
C LEU A 148 14.34 5.10 -13.55
N GLU A 149 15.45 5.84 -13.54
CA GLU A 149 16.76 5.34 -13.94
C GLU A 149 17.48 4.78 -12.71
N ALA A 150 18.04 3.57 -12.82
CA ALA A 150 18.73 2.97 -11.67
C ALA A 150 19.87 3.88 -11.19
N PHE A 151 19.91 4.14 -9.88
CA PHE A 151 20.89 5.01 -9.22
C PHE A 151 20.81 6.51 -9.54
N ASP A 152 19.75 6.98 -10.23
CA ASP A 152 19.47 8.41 -10.30
C ASP A 152 18.89 8.94 -8.96
N ASP A 153 18.75 10.25 -8.82
CA ASP A 153 18.26 10.85 -7.56
C ASP A 153 16.81 10.40 -7.23
N ALA A 154 15.98 10.14 -8.23
CA ALA A 154 14.60 9.69 -8.02
C ALA A 154 14.55 8.24 -7.52
N ASP A 155 15.39 7.38 -8.07
CA ASP A 155 15.59 6.01 -7.65
C ASP A 155 16.20 5.96 -6.26
N LEU A 156 17.24 6.74 -5.99
CA LEU A 156 17.86 6.82 -4.66
C LEU A 156 16.88 7.33 -3.59
N CYS A 157 15.96 8.24 -3.93
CA CYS A 157 14.88 8.66 -3.05
C CYS A 157 13.96 7.49 -2.67
N ILE A 158 13.35 6.84 -3.67
CA ILE A 158 12.32 5.81 -3.44
C ILE A 158 12.95 4.53 -2.89
N VAL A 159 14.02 4.04 -3.52
CA VAL A 159 14.71 2.81 -3.14
C VAL A 159 15.51 2.99 -1.85
N GLY A 160 16.04 4.19 -1.58
CA GLY A 160 16.64 4.50 -0.28
C GLY A 160 15.63 4.42 0.84
N TRP A 161 14.45 5.02 0.68
CA TRP A 161 13.37 4.88 1.65
C TRP A 161 12.92 3.43 1.84
N LEU A 162 12.72 2.67 0.74
CA LEU A 162 12.32 1.27 0.81
C LEU A 162 13.31 0.40 1.60
N ARG A 163 14.61 0.66 1.46
CA ARG A 163 15.69 -0.02 2.22
C ARG A 163 15.81 0.43 3.67
N GLY A 164 15.11 1.48 4.08
CA GLY A 164 15.26 2.08 5.40
C GLY A 164 16.55 2.90 5.56
N ASP A 165 17.06 3.49 4.46
CA ASP A 165 18.23 4.37 4.51
C ASP A 165 18.00 5.58 5.43
N ASN A 166 19.08 6.24 5.84
CA ASN A 166 19.02 7.42 6.69
C ASN A 166 18.08 8.50 6.11
N PRO A 167 17.10 9.03 6.88
CA PRO A 167 16.14 10.02 6.38
C PRO A 167 16.76 11.29 5.79
N LYS A 168 17.95 11.73 6.24
CA LYS A 168 18.64 12.89 5.66
C LYS A 168 19.14 12.60 4.25
N SER A 169 19.66 11.41 4.02
CA SER A 169 20.10 10.96 2.69
C SER A 169 18.91 10.79 1.76
N VAL A 170 17.82 10.18 2.25
CA VAL A 170 16.56 10.04 1.50
C VAL A 170 16.03 11.41 1.10
N ARG A 171 15.86 12.34 2.06
CA ARG A 171 15.40 13.72 1.78
C ARG A 171 16.27 14.39 0.73
N SER A 172 17.59 14.28 0.84
CA SER A 172 18.54 14.90 -0.10
C SER A 172 18.35 14.39 -1.53
N ALA A 173 18.22 13.06 -1.69
CA ALA A 173 17.94 12.46 -2.99
C ALA A 173 16.57 12.88 -3.53
N CYS A 174 15.53 12.87 -2.70
CA CYS A 174 14.19 13.30 -3.09
C CYS A 174 14.16 14.76 -3.53
N GLN A 175 14.85 15.66 -2.81
CA GLN A 175 14.92 17.08 -3.19
C GLN A 175 15.58 17.26 -4.55
N LYS A 176 16.74 16.62 -4.79
CA LYS A 176 17.42 16.70 -6.09
C LYS A 176 16.52 16.18 -7.22
N ALA A 177 15.78 15.09 -6.99
CA ALA A 177 14.86 14.55 -7.97
C ALA A 177 13.70 15.50 -8.29
N LEU A 178 13.16 16.20 -7.28
CA LEU A 178 12.10 17.20 -7.41
C LEU A 178 12.61 18.48 -8.10
N ASP A 179 13.86 18.89 -7.87
CA ASP A 179 14.46 20.07 -8.49
C ASP A 179 14.60 19.94 -10.02
N LEU A 180 14.60 18.70 -10.53
CA LEU A 180 14.64 18.37 -11.95
C LEU A 180 13.25 18.40 -12.62
N LEU A 181 12.18 18.54 -11.85
CA LEU A 181 10.82 18.62 -12.36
C LEU A 181 10.45 20.08 -12.69
N PRO A 182 9.56 20.31 -13.68
CA PRO A 182 9.17 21.66 -14.08
C PRO A 182 8.43 22.42 -12.97
N ASP A 183 7.69 21.70 -12.13
CA ASP A 183 6.94 22.19 -10.98
C ASP A 183 7.72 21.92 -9.68
N LYS A 184 8.65 22.82 -9.37
CA LYS A 184 9.55 22.66 -8.22
C LYS A 184 8.78 22.59 -6.91
N VAL A 185 9.15 21.63 -6.07
CA VAL A 185 8.67 21.47 -4.69
C VAL A 185 9.85 21.49 -3.74
N GLU A 186 9.79 22.35 -2.72
CA GLU A 186 10.75 22.37 -1.63
C GLU A 186 10.27 21.45 -0.51
N LEU A 187 11.11 20.49 -0.12
CA LEU A 187 10.82 19.54 0.95
C LEU A 187 11.11 20.16 2.33
N PRO A 188 10.24 19.91 3.34
CA PRO A 188 10.47 20.39 4.70
C PRO A 188 11.79 19.84 5.26
N PRO A 189 12.42 20.51 6.23
CA PRO A 189 13.63 20.00 6.88
C PRO A 189 13.35 18.65 7.60
N VAL A 190 14.40 17.87 7.82
CA VAL A 190 14.28 16.66 8.67
C VAL A 190 14.08 17.11 10.13
N PRO A 191 13.07 16.57 10.85
CA PRO A 191 12.85 16.87 12.26
C PRO A 191 14.02 16.46 13.16
#